data_AF-A0A6S7GN33-F1
#
_entry.id   AF-A0A6S7GN33-F1
#
_cell.length_a   1.000
_cell.length_b   1.000
_cell.length_c   1.000
_cell.angle_alpha   90.00
_cell.angle_beta   90.00
_cell.angle_gamma   90.00
#
_symmetry.space_group_name_H-M   'P 1'
#
loop_
_entity.id
_entity.type
_entity.pdbx_description
1 polymer ?
#
loop_
_entity_poly.entity_id
_entity_poly.type
_entity_poly.pdbx_seq_one_letter_code
_entity_poly.pdbx_strand_id
1 'polypeptide(L)'
;MMCIIRIFVALLAVINGLDGKAVDTAVNHQKKGLYFGLMISCETGRSSIDYLDYGCFCGLGGAGTPVDDLDKCCSRHDQCYSDLLTNNICQLSLSTYSITYKYHECSKCAQPDEYSWWDSLGYETVACRKALCECDAVAARCFKKAKFNDLFKHYDQAKC
;
A
#
# COMPACT_ATOMS: atom_id res chain seq x y z
N MET A 1 6.30 -31.70 40.72
CA MET A 1 7.28 -31.01 39.83
C MET A 1 6.89 -30.97 38.35
N MET A 2 5.84 -31.67 37.89
CA MET A 2 5.41 -31.65 36.47
C MET A 2 4.41 -30.54 36.08
N CYS A 3 3.77 -29.84 37.04
CA CYS A 3 2.86 -28.72 36.74
C CYS A 3 3.59 -27.44 36.31
N ILE A 4 4.76 -27.14 36.92
CA ILE A 4 5.49 -25.90 36.65
C ILE A 4 6.11 -25.95 35.23
N ILE A 5 6.61 -27.12 34.81
CA ILE A 5 7.20 -27.31 33.48
C ILE A 5 6.16 -27.13 32.35
N ARG A 6 4.91 -27.57 32.56
CA ARG A 6 3.82 -27.35 31.58
C ARG A 6 3.43 -25.88 31.44
N ILE A 7 3.53 -25.10 32.50
CA ILE A 7 3.27 -23.65 32.47
C ILE A 7 4.37 -22.92 31.69
N PHE A 8 5.64 -23.31 31.86
CA PHE A 8 6.76 -22.73 31.09
C PHE A 8 6.73 -23.08 29.60
N VAL A 9 6.36 -24.32 29.23
CA VAL A 9 6.21 -24.72 27.82
C VAL A 9 5.00 -24.01 27.17
N ALA A 10 3.90 -23.81 27.91
CA ALA A 10 2.76 -23.05 27.42
C ALA A 10 3.10 -21.56 27.22
N LEU A 11 3.89 -20.96 28.11
CA LEU A 11 4.38 -19.58 27.95
C LEU A 11 5.31 -19.46 26.73
N LEU A 12 6.23 -20.39 26.51
CA LEU A 12 7.10 -20.42 25.32
C LEU A 12 6.31 -20.62 23.99
N ALA A 13 5.22 -21.39 24.03
CA ALA A 13 4.33 -21.57 22.89
C ALA A 13 3.45 -20.33 22.60
N VAL A 14 3.15 -19.49 23.60
CA VAL A 14 2.43 -18.23 23.39
C VAL A 14 3.34 -17.17 22.75
N ILE A 15 4.63 -17.11 23.12
CA ILE A 15 5.59 -16.19 22.47
C ILE A 15 5.93 -16.61 21.03
N ASN A 16 5.94 -17.91 20.74
CA ASN A 16 6.14 -18.44 19.37
C ASN A 16 4.83 -18.63 18.57
N GLY A 17 3.68 -18.48 19.23
CA GLY A 17 2.34 -18.71 18.68
C GLY A 17 1.58 -17.44 18.33
N LEU A 18 2.16 -16.26 18.53
CA LEU A 18 1.78 -15.07 17.79
C LEU A 18 2.36 -15.23 16.38
N ASP A 19 1.62 -16.00 15.58
CA ASP A 19 1.82 -16.19 14.15
C ASP A 19 2.39 -14.91 13.53
N GLY A 20 3.62 -14.97 13.02
CA GLY A 20 4.19 -13.90 12.18
C GLY A 20 3.23 -13.53 11.04
N LYS A 21 2.40 -14.48 10.59
CA LYS A 21 1.32 -14.28 9.63
C LYS A 21 0.24 -13.28 10.06
N ALA A 22 -0.12 -13.22 11.35
CA ALA A 22 -1.14 -12.29 11.83
C ALA A 22 -0.60 -10.86 11.94
N VAL A 23 0.69 -10.71 12.29
CA VAL A 23 1.41 -9.43 12.24
C VAL A 23 1.58 -8.99 10.78
N ASP A 24 1.95 -9.88 9.86
CA ASP A 24 2.04 -9.58 8.43
C ASP A 24 0.69 -9.13 7.83
N THR A 25 -0.42 -9.68 8.32
CA THR A 25 -1.78 -9.31 7.88
C THR A 25 -2.22 -7.95 8.45
N ALA A 26 -1.83 -7.60 9.69
CA ALA A 26 -2.13 -6.30 10.31
C ALA A 26 -1.17 -5.17 9.90
N VAL A 27 0.00 -5.49 9.36
CA VAL A 27 0.98 -4.54 8.79
C VAL A 27 0.55 -4.03 7.39
N ASN A 28 -0.53 -4.58 6.82
CA ASN A 28 -1.14 -4.20 5.53
C ASN A 28 -2.02 -2.92 5.58
N HIS A 29 -1.95 -2.13 6.64
CA HIS A 29 -2.97 -1.13 6.95
C HIS A 29 -2.54 0.31 6.66
N GLN A 30 -2.61 0.63 5.35
CA GLN A 30 -2.89 1.90 4.65
C GLN A 30 -1.99 1.95 3.39
N LYS A 31 -2.49 2.27 2.21
CA LYS A 31 -1.67 2.28 0.98
C LYS A 31 -1.61 3.66 0.33
N LYS A 32 -1.88 4.71 1.14
CA LYS A 32 -2.12 6.05 0.62
C LYS A 32 -1.30 7.09 1.38
N GLY A 33 -0.06 7.29 0.94
CA GLY A 33 0.74 8.44 1.35
C GLY A 33 0.15 9.74 0.79
N LEU A 34 0.51 10.87 1.41
CA LEU A 34 0.07 12.22 0.98
C LEU A 34 0.28 12.44 -0.54
N TYR A 35 1.41 11.97 -1.08
CA TYR A 35 1.80 12.16 -2.47
C TYR A 35 0.86 11.41 -3.43
N PHE A 36 0.50 10.15 -3.13
CA PHE A 36 -0.48 9.41 -3.93
C PHE A 36 -1.85 10.10 -3.93
N GLY A 37 -2.30 10.58 -2.76
CA GLY A 37 -3.54 11.33 -2.66
C GLY A 37 -3.56 12.59 -3.54
N LEU A 38 -2.42 13.28 -3.64
CA LEU A 38 -2.25 14.43 -4.53
C LEU A 38 -2.30 14.03 -6.01
N MET A 39 -1.64 12.92 -6.38
CA MET A 39 -1.68 12.40 -7.76
C MET A 39 -3.10 12.02 -8.18
N ILE A 40 -3.85 11.30 -7.32
CA ILE A 40 -5.25 10.93 -7.59
C ILE A 40 -6.07 12.19 -7.84
N SER A 41 -5.93 13.19 -6.94
CA SER A 41 -6.73 14.42 -7.03
C SER A 41 -6.41 15.20 -8.31
N CYS A 42 -5.13 15.26 -8.70
CA CYS A 42 -4.69 15.93 -9.93
C CYS A 42 -5.16 15.20 -11.19
N GLU A 43 -5.04 13.87 -11.25
CA GLU A 43 -5.41 13.09 -12.45
C GLU A 43 -6.92 12.99 -12.66
N THR A 44 -7.69 12.85 -11.58
CA THR A 44 -9.13 12.55 -11.63
C THR A 44 -10.02 13.78 -11.45
N GLY A 45 -9.50 14.85 -10.86
CA GLY A 45 -10.30 16.00 -10.42
C GLY A 45 -11.25 15.69 -9.25
N ARG A 46 -11.12 14.51 -8.62
CA ARG A 46 -11.94 14.07 -7.48
C ARG A 46 -11.13 14.08 -6.19
N SER A 47 -11.82 14.13 -5.05
CA SER A 47 -11.16 13.96 -3.76
C SER A 47 -10.57 12.55 -3.66
N SER A 48 -9.29 12.43 -3.33
CA SER A 48 -8.65 11.13 -3.10
C SER A 48 -9.29 10.33 -1.97
N ILE A 49 -10.01 11.01 -1.07
CA ILE A 49 -10.79 10.40 0.02
C ILE A 49 -11.90 9.50 -0.53
N ASP A 50 -12.48 9.81 -1.68
CA ASP A 50 -13.55 9.02 -2.30
C ASP A 50 -13.10 7.59 -2.66
N TYR A 51 -11.79 7.37 -2.80
CA TYR A 51 -11.21 6.10 -3.18
C TYR A 51 -10.74 5.28 -1.97
N LEU A 52 -10.74 5.84 -0.74
CA LEU A 52 -10.13 5.22 0.46
C LEU A 52 -10.80 3.93 0.92
N ASP A 53 -12.09 3.77 0.62
CA ASP A 53 -12.90 2.64 1.01
C ASP A 53 -13.87 2.35 -0.14
N TYR A 54 -13.34 1.69 -1.17
CA TYR A 54 -14.06 1.42 -2.42
C TYR A 54 -13.82 -0.01 -2.89
N GLY A 55 -14.88 -0.73 -3.22
CA GLY A 55 -14.80 -2.10 -3.71
C GLY A 55 -14.09 -3.04 -2.72
N CYS A 56 -13.44 -4.07 -3.25
CA CYS A 56 -12.75 -5.10 -2.48
C CYS A 56 -11.27 -4.80 -2.21
N PHE A 57 -10.65 -3.91 -2.98
CA PHE A 57 -9.20 -3.67 -2.95
C PHE A 57 -8.83 -2.22 -2.66
N CYS A 58 -9.66 -1.22 -2.96
CA CYS A 58 -9.29 0.17 -2.68
C CYS A 58 -9.46 0.50 -1.19
N GLY A 59 -8.40 0.26 -0.41
CA GLY A 59 -8.40 0.53 1.03
C GLY A 59 -7.36 -0.28 1.78
N LEU A 60 -7.71 -0.75 2.97
CA LEU A 60 -6.88 -1.63 3.78
C LEU A 60 -7.18 -3.07 3.42
N GLY A 61 -6.15 -3.89 3.23
CA GLY A 61 -6.36 -5.25 2.77
C GLY A 61 -6.54 -5.32 1.25
N GLY A 62 -7.41 -6.23 0.82
CA GLY A 62 -7.62 -6.59 -0.58
C GLY A 62 -7.75 -8.12 -0.72
N ALA A 63 -8.95 -8.61 -1.02
CA ALA A 63 -9.19 -10.04 -1.25
C ALA A 63 -10.35 -10.25 -2.22
N GLY A 64 -10.51 -11.48 -2.71
CA GLY A 64 -11.62 -11.84 -3.59
C GLY A 64 -11.44 -11.33 -5.02
N THR A 65 -12.55 -10.94 -5.67
CA THR A 65 -12.57 -10.50 -7.07
C THR A 65 -12.92 -9.01 -7.14
N PRO A 66 -12.15 -8.19 -7.89
CA PRO A 66 -12.48 -6.78 -8.04
C PRO A 66 -13.88 -6.55 -8.61
N VAL A 67 -14.65 -5.66 -7.99
CA VAL A 67 -16.06 -5.43 -8.33
C VAL A 67 -16.27 -4.61 -9.60
N ASP A 68 -15.26 -3.82 -9.99
CA ASP A 68 -15.24 -3.06 -11.23
C ASP A 68 -13.81 -2.72 -11.69
N ASP A 69 -13.68 -1.92 -12.75
CA ASP A 69 -12.37 -1.55 -13.29
C ASP A 69 -11.58 -0.59 -12.36
N LEU A 70 -12.25 0.19 -11.53
CA LEU A 70 -11.57 1.04 -10.55
C LEU A 70 -10.97 0.18 -9.44
N ASP A 71 -11.71 -0.80 -8.97
CA ASP A 71 -11.25 -1.77 -7.98
C ASP A 71 -10.12 -2.65 -8.51
N LYS A 72 -10.13 -2.99 -9.81
CA LYS A 72 -8.99 -3.66 -10.48
C LYS A 72 -7.73 -2.80 -10.46
N CYS A 73 -7.85 -1.47 -10.58
CA CYS A 73 -6.70 -0.58 -10.47
C CYS A 73 -6.07 -0.68 -9.07
N CYS A 74 -6.89 -0.76 -8.02
CA CYS A 74 -6.42 -0.93 -6.64
C CYS A 74 -5.77 -2.30 -6.41
N SER A 75 -6.38 -3.37 -6.92
CA SER A 75 -5.79 -4.71 -6.87
C SER A 75 -4.40 -4.78 -7.52
N ARG A 76 -4.21 -4.08 -8.66
CA ARG A 76 -2.89 -3.98 -9.31
C ARG A 76 -1.91 -3.10 -8.55
N HIS A 77 -2.39 -2.04 -7.91
CA HIS A 77 -1.57 -1.17 -7.06
C HIS A 77 -1.04 -1.93 -5.85
N ASP A 78 -1.89 -2.74 -5.23
CA ASP A 78 -1.52 -3.65 -4.14
C ASP A 78 -0.43 -4.63 -4.56
N GLN A 79 -0.60 -5.24 -5.74
CA GLN A 79 0.40 -6.14 -6.30
C GLN A 79 1.73 -5.40 -6.54
N CYS A 80 1.70 -4.19 -7.09
CA CYS A 80 2.90 -3.38 -7.30
C CYS A 80 3.68 -3.17 -5.99
N TYR A 81 2.99 -2.80 -4.91
CA TYR A 81 3.60 -2.63 -3.59
C TYR A 81 4.18 -3.95 -3.06
N SER A 82 3.45 -5.05 -3.21
CA SER A 82 3.92 -6.38 -2.81
C SER A 82 5.19 -6.80 -3.58
N ASP A 83 5.27 -6.46 -4.86
CA ASP A 83 6.42 -6.75 -5.71
C ASP A 83 7.64 -5.93 -5.30
N LEU A 84 7.48 -4.67 -4.89
CA LEU A 84 8.59 -3.85 -4.36
C LEU A 84 9.22 -4.48 -3.11
N LEU A 85 8.37 -5.05 -2.25
CA LEU A 85 8.79 -5.76 -1.04
C LEU A 85 9.47 -7.09 -1.35
N THR A 86 8.81 -7.92 -2.14
CA THR A 86 9.29 -9.28 -2.43
C THR A 86 10.61 -9.25 -3.20
N ASN A 87 10.82 -8.24 -4.04
CA ASN A 87 12.06 -8.05 -4.80
C ASN A 87 13.12 -7.24 -4.04
N ASN A 88 12.90 -6.90 -2.76
CA ASN A 88 13.82 -6.11 -1.93
C ASN A 88 14.21 -4.75 -2.54
N ILE A 89 13.34 -4.16 -3.37
CA ILE A 89 13.56 -2.82 -3.94
C ILE A 89 13.41 -1.79 -2.83
N CYS A 90 12.43 -2.02 -1.96
CA CYS A 90 12.10 -1.20 -0.82
C CYS A 90 12.08 -2.06 0.43
N GLN A 91 12.51 -1.51 1.56
CA GLN A 91 12.32 -2.13 2.87
C GLN A 91 11.03 -1.58 3.50
N LEU A 92 9.92 -1.64 2.75
CA LEU A 92 8.64 -1.05 3.14
C LEU A 92 8.20 -1.64 4.48
N SER A 93 8.28 -0.85 5.54
CA SER A 93 7.65 -1.15 6.82
C SER A 93 6.53 -0.12 7.07
N LEU A 94 6.15 0.10 8.34
CA LEU A 94 5.24 1.16 8.80
C LEU A 94 5.57 2.57 8.23
N SER A 95 6.76 2.73 7.61
CA SER A 95 7.28 3.93 6.97
C SER A 95 6.74 4.22 5.56
N THR A 96 5.99 3.34 4.89
CA THR A 96 5.60 3.54 3.47
C THR A 96 4.89 4.89 3.23
N TYR A 97 4.10 5.39 4.17
CA TYR A 97 3.48 6.74 4.08
C TYR A 97 4.46 7.89 4.23
N SER A 98 5.54 7.65 4.96
CA SER A 98 6.58 8.63 5.24
C SER A 98 7.61 8.72 4.12
N ILE A 99 7.57 7.78 3.17
CA ILE A 99 8.43 7.82 1.99
C ILE A 99 7.94 8.95 1.08
N THR A 100 8.71 10.03 1.09
CA THR A 100 8.56 11.10 0.12
C THR A 100 9.26 10.72 -1.19
N TYR A 101 8.68 11.11 -2.32
CA TYR A 101 9.31 10.95 -3.63
C TYR A 101 9.04 12.19 -4.48
N LYS A 102 9.83 12.36 -5.53
CA LYS A 102 9.72 13.51 -6.43
C LYS A 102 8.91 13.13 -7.67
N TYR A 103 8.01 14.01 -8.07
CA TYR A 103 7.22 13.88 -9.29
C TYR A 103 6.87 15.26 -9.85
N HIS A 104 6.50 15.27 -11.12
CA HIS A 104 6.14 16.44 -11.90
C HIS A 104 4.72 16.30 -12.44
N GLU A 105 4.11 17.44 -12.77
CA GLU A 105 2.73 17.50 -13.26
C GLU A 105 1.80 16.76 -12.28
N CYS A 106 0.95 15.86 -12.78
CA CYS A 106 0.08 15.06 -11.93
C CYS A 106 0.69 13.72 -11.50
N SER A 107 1.51 13.08 -12.33
CA SER A 107 1.93 11.68 -12.11
C SER A 107 3.22 11.29 -12.85
N LYS A 108 4.08 12.24 -13.21
CA LYS A 108 5.36 11.94 -13.87
C LYS A 108 6.47 11.83 -12.83
N CYS A 109 6.95 10.63 -12.55
CA CYS A 109 8.00 10.43 -11.55
C CYS A 109 9.32 11.04 -11.99
N ALA A 110 10.01 11.66 -11.03
CA ALA A 110 11.35 12.21 -11.26
C ALA A 110 12.37 11.10 -11.52
N GLN A 111 13.35 11.40 -12.37
CA GLN A 111 14.47 10.52 -12.67
C GLN A 111 15.49 10.50 -11.51
N PRO A 112 16.33 9.45 -11.40
CA PRO A 112 17.27 9.31 -10.28
C PRO A 112 18.25 10.48 -10.12
N ASP A 113 18.64 11.15 -11.21
CA ASP A 113 19.53 12.31 -11.22
C ASP A 113 18.89 13.60 -10.68
N GLU A 114 17.55 13.63 -10.58
CA GLU A 114 16.81 14.73 -9.93
C GLU A 114 16.75 14.58 -8.40
N TYR A 115 17.20 13.44 -7.88
CA TYR A 115 17.42 13.23 -6.46
C TYR A 115 18.82 13.71 -6.08
N SER A 116 18.88 14.34 -4.91
CA SER A 116 20.10 14.86 -4.34
C SER A 116 20.74 13.85 -3.39
N TRP A 117 21.96 14.15 -2.96
CA TRP A 117 22.63 13.35 -1.93
C TRP A 117 21.83 13.30 -0.60
N TRP A 118 21.06 14.35 -0.26
CA TRP A 118 20.27 14.36 0.97
C TRP A 118 19.04 13.45 0.90
N ASP A 119 18.48 13.22 -0.29
CA ASP A 119 17.38 12.26 -0.50
C ASP A 119 17.82 10.81 -0.16
N SER A 120 19.13 10.55 -0.24
CA SER A 120 19.77 9.27 0.07
C SER A 120 20.16 9.11 1.55
N LEU A 121 20.00 10.15 2.38
CA LEU A 121 20.29 10.09 3.82
C LEU A 121 19.12 9.53 4.66
N GLY A 122 17.98 9.22 4.01
CA GLY A 122 16.83 8.61 4.65
C GLY A 122 16.92 7.09 4.72
N TYR A 123 15.94 6.47 5.37
CA TYR A 123 15.81 5.01 5.46
C TYR A 123 15.59 4.32 4.11
N GLU A 124 15.23 5.06 3.07
CA GLU A 124 14.85 4.52 1.77
C GLU A 124 15.71 5.06 0.63
N THR A 125 16.03 4.16 -0.29
CA THR A 125 16.89 4.43 -1.44
C THR A 125 16.16 5.28 -2.49
N VAL A 126 16.92 5.98 -3.34
CA VAL A 126 16.36 6.66 -4.54
C VAL A 126 15.62 5.68 -5.44
N ALA A 127 16.12 4.44 -5.57
CA ALA A 127 15.46 3.38 -6.33
C ALA A 127 14.08 3.05 -5.75
N CYS A 128 13.97 2.89 -4.43
CA CYS A 128 12.69 2.66 -3.78
C CYS A 128 11.72 3.84 -4.00
N ARG A 129 12.16 5.07 -3.75
CA ARG A 129 11.32 6.28 -3.92
C ARG A 129 10.76 6.39 -5.34
N LYS A 130 11.60 6.15 -6.34
CA LYS A 130 11.18 6.17 -7.74
C LYS A 130 10.18 5.05 -8.05
N ALA A 131 10.47 3.82 -7.62
CA ALA A 131 9.59 2.68 -7.89
C ALA A 131 8.21 2.83 -7.21
N LEU A 132 8.19 3.34 -5.98
CA LEU A 132 6.97 3.66 -5.26
C LEU A 132 6.14 4.73 -5.98
N CYS A 133 6.79 5.81 -6.42
CA CYS A 133 6.16 6.83 -7.25
C CYS A 133 5.54 6.20 -8.51
N GLU A 134 6.22 5.26 -9.16
CA GLU A 134 5.72 4.63 -10.38
C GLU A 134 4.46 3.79 -10.14
N CYS A 135 4.41 3.03 -9.03
CA CYS A 135 3.19 2.34 -8.61
C CYS A 135 2.02 3.32 -8.45
N ASP A 136 2.22 4.41 -7.71
CA ASP A 136 1.19 5.43 -7.43
C ASP A 136 0.75 6.16 -8.70
N ALA A 137 1.70 6.51 -9.54
CA ALA A 137 1.45 7.19 -10.81
C ALA A 137 0.63 6.34 -11.78
N VAL A 138 0.94 5.04 -11.88
CA VAL A 138 0.17 4.10 -12.69
C VAL A 138 -1.25 3.95 -12.15
N ALA A 139 -1.40 3.82 -10.83
CA ALA A 139 -2.71 3.72 -10.20
C ALA A 139 -3.56 4.98 -10.42
N ALA A 140 -3.00 6.18 -10.20
CA ALA A 140 -3.70 7.44 -10.42
C ALA A 140 -4.18 7.62 -11.88
N ARG A 141 -3.33 7.27 -12.85
CA ARG A 141 -3.73 7.26 -14.27
C ARG A 141 -4.76 6.20 -14.60
N CYS A 142 -4.76 5.06 -13.89
CA CYS A 142 -5.78 4.04 -14.02
C CYS A 142 -7.13 4.56 -13.49
N PHE A 143 -7.14 5.21 -12.33
CA PHE A 143 -8.36 5.80 -11.74
C PHE A 143 -9.00 6.85 -12.65
N LYS A 144 -8.20 7.64 -13.36
CA LYS A 144 -8.69 8.60 -14.36
C LYS A 144 -9.46 7.95 -15.51
N LYS A 145 -9.09 6.73 -15.90
CA LYS A 145 -9.70 5.99 -17.00
C LYS A 145 -10.90 5.17 -16.55
N ALA A 146 -10.92 4.76 -15.28
CA ALA A 146 -12.02 3.98 -14.71
C ALA A 146 -13.21 4.89 -14.36
N LYS A 147 -14.43 4.34 -14.49
CA LYS A 147 -15.64 5.02 -14.04
C LYS A 147 -15.78 4.86 -12.53
N PHE A 148 -15.92 5.97 -11.82
CA PHE A 148 -16.27 5.94 -10.39
C PHE A 148 -17.75 5.58 -10.21
N ASN A 149 -18.04 4.66 -9.29
CA ASN A 149 -19.41 4.24 -8.97
C ASN A 149 -19.68 4.37 -7.46
N ASP A 150 -20.55 5.30 -7.08
CA ASP A 150 -20.91 5.54 -5.67
C ASP A 150 -21.47 4.30 -4.96
N LEU A 151 -22.04 3.33 -5.69
CA LEU A 151 -22.55 2.07 -5.12
C LEU A 151 -21.46 1.19 -4.52
N PHE A 152 -20.20 1.39 -4.90
CA PHE A 152 -19.06 0.63 -4.40
C PHE A 152 -18.25 1.39 -3.36
N LYS A 153 -18.68 2.60 -2.94
CA LYS A 153 -18.14 3.22 -1.74
C LYS A 153 -18.59 2.43 -0.50
N HIS A 154 -17.69 2.26 0.46
CA HIS A 154 -17.96 1.49 1.68
C HIS A 154 -18.53 0.09 1.37
N TYR A 155 -17.95 -0.55 0.34
CA TYR A 155 -18.46 -1.83 -0.15
C TYR A 155 -18.33 -2.91 0.93
N ASP A 156 -19.37 -3.73 1.04
CA ASP A 156 -19.42 -4.81 2.01
C ASP A 156 -18.34 -5.86 1.70
N GLN A 157 -17.30 -5.89 2.53
CA GLN A 157 -16.15 -6.77 2.37
C GLN A 157 -16.50 -8.25 2.48
N ALA A 158 -17.66 -8.62 3.04
CA ALA A 158 -18.13 -10.01 3.05
C ALA A 158 -18.60 -10.50 1.67
N LYS A 159 -18.71 -9.59 0.69
CA LYS A 159 -19.02 -9.92 -0.73
C LYS A 159 -17.77 -10.05 -1.59
N CYS A 160 -16.62 -9.81 -0.97
CA CYS A 160 -15.30 -10.19 -1.43
C CYS A 160 -15.00 -11.61 -0.88
#